data_AF-A0A915N228-F1
#
_entry.id   AF-A0A915N228-F1
#
_cell.length_a   1.000
_cell.length_b   1.000
_cell.length_c   1.000
_cell.angle_alpha   90.00
_cell.angle_beta   90.00
_cell.angle_gamma   90.00
#
_symmetry.space_group_name_H-M   'P 1'
#
loop_
_entity.id
_entity.type
_entity.pdbx_description
1 polymer ?
#
loop_
_entity_poly.entity_id
_entity_poly.type
_entity_poly.pdbx_seq_one_letter_code
_entity_poly.pdbx_strand_id
1 'polypeptide(L)'
;MVNNPFYMPFLLVLAEKKQINDSKRALPPPQGYLLEQELQLDNMLVRENIINGNPSSEYDKICAAKITNKEKKVQLSQADEEYLRDKQQLSDQFHKTMMQIEGRAVEVSPIIQSLLQKHRMVRPVALNDMQAMIWNCNKKFTNLRIEVKMQTCQAIKVLHEKLANHPLKETSKFLKRSGTNIE
;
A
#
# COMPACT_ATOMS: atom_id res chain seq x y z
N MET A 1 -38.05 35.32 -19.41
CA MET A 1 -36.59 35.23 -19.62
C MET A 1 -36.31 34.43 -20.88
N VAL A 2 -35.96 35.15 -21.95
CA VAL A 2 -35.23 34.80 -23.19
C VAL A 2 -35.20 33.33 -23.65
N ASN A 3 -36.29 32.83 -24.24
CA ASN A 3 -36.24 31.74 -25.24
C ASN A 3 -35.91 32.37 -26.61
N ASN A 4 -34.62 32.62 -26.86
CA ASN A 4 -34.17 33.17 -28.15
C ASN A 4 -33.73 32.01 -29.07
N PRO A 5 -34.48 31.71 -30.15
CA PRO A 5 -34.26 30.53 -31.00
C PRO A 5 -32.91 30.53 -31.75
N PHE A 6 -32.21 31.66 -31.79
CA PHE A 6 -30.88 31.78 -32.41
C PHE A 6 -29.72 31.29 -31.54
N TYR A 7 -29.92 31.11 -30.23
CA TYR A 7 -28.86 30.64 -29.32
C TYR A 7 -28.70 29.11 -29.28
N MET A 8 -29.79 28.37 -29.52
CA MET A 8 -29.80 26.90 -29.48
C MET A 8 -28.90 26.24 -30.54
N PRO A 9 -28.87 26.71 -31.81
CA PRO A 9 -27.98 26.15 -32.83
C PRO A 9 -26.50 26.36 -32.51
N PHE A 10 -26.15 27.52 -31.96
CA PHE A 10 -24.76 27.84 -31.62
C PHE A 10 -24.25 26.98 -30.45
N LEU A 11 -25.08 26.77 -29.44
CA LEU A 11 -24.76 25.89 -28.32
C LEU A 11 -24.63 24.41 -28.74
N LEU A 12 -25.45 23.96 -29.69
CA LEU A 12 -25.35 22.62 -30.29
C LEU A 12 -24.04 22.45 -31.07
N VAL A 13 -23.66 23.42 -31.91
CA VAL A 13 -22.40 23.39 -32.66
C VAL A 13 -21.18 23.42 -31.74
N LEU A 14 -21.23 24.21 -30.66
CA LEU A 14 -20.15 24.21 -29.65
C LEU A 14 -20.08 22.89 -28.89
N ALA A 15 -21.22 22.28 -28.55
CA ALA A 15 -21.28 20.96 -27.93
C ALA A 15 -20.69 19.87 -28.85
N GLU A 16 -21.02 19.91 -30.15
CA GLU A 16 -20.53 18.98 -31.16
C GLU A 16 -19.01 19.14 -31.40
N LYS A 17 -18.53 20.38 -31.55
CA LYS A 17 -17.08 20.65 -31.66
C LYS A 17 -16.30 20.22 -30.43
N LYS A 18 -16.87 20.39 -29.23
CA LYS A 18 -16.28 19.90 -27.98
C LYS A 18 -16.22 18.37 -27.98
N GLN A 19 -17.30 17.69 -28.35
CA GLN A 19 -17.38 16.23 -28.40
C GLN A 19 -16.37 15.62 -29.39
N ILE A 20 -16.17 16.26 -30.55
CA ILE A 20 -15.15 15.87 -31.54
C ILE A 20 -13.74 16.06 -30.97
N ASN A 21 -13.49 17.15 -30.24
CA ASN A 21 -12.17 17.41 -29.65
C ASN A 21 -11.86 16.44 -28.51
N ASP A 22 -12.86 16.11 -27.69
CA ASP A 22 -12.73 15.17 -26.58
C ASP A 22 -12.50 13.73 -27.06
N SER A 23 -13.06 13.35 -28.21
CA SER A 23 -12.81 12.05 -28.87
C SER A 23 -11.37 11.86 -29.35
N LYS A 24 -10.60 12.94 -29.52
CA LYS A 24 -9.19 12.91 -29.97
C LYS A 24 -8.19 12.89 -28.82
N ARG A 25 -8.65 12.97 -27.57
CA ARG A 25 -7.78 12.98 -26.39
C ARG A 25 -7.24 11.56 -26.15
N ALA A 26 -5.92 11.40 -26.22
CA ALA A 26 -5.25 10.13 -26.01
C ALA A 26 -5.54 9.58 -24.59
N LEU A 27 -5.84 8.28 -24.51
CA LEU A 27 -5.92 7.58 -23.23
C LEU A 27 -4.53 7.55 -22.58
N PRO A 28 -4.46 7.63 -21.24
CA PRO A 28 -3.19 7.59 -20.54
C PRO A 28 -2.49 6.23 -20.72
N PRO A 29 -1.14 6.19 -20.72
CA PRO A 29 -0.37 4.99 -21.02
C PRO A 29 -0.56 3.86 -19.98
N PRO A 30 -0.29 2.60 -20.36
CA PRO A 30 -0.52 1.43 -19.50
C PRO A 30 0.30 1.47 -18.20
N GLN A 31 -0.32 1.09 -17.07
CA GLN A 31 0.28 1.14 -15.72
C GLN A 31 1.27 -0.01 -15.42
N GLY A 32 1.84 -0.66 -16.43
CA GLY A 32 2.62 -1.90 -16.28
C GLY A 32 3.72 -1.82 -15.21
N TYR A 33 4.42 -0.69 -15.13
CA TYR A 33 5.48 -0.47 -14.14
C TYR A 33 4.97 -0.44 -12.69
N LEU A 34 3.81 0.20 -12.43
CA LEU A 34 3.24 0.25 -11.08
C LEU A 34 2.74 -1.13 -10.65
N LEU A 35 2.19 -1.90 -11.58
CA LEU A 35 1.71 -3.25 -11.32
C LEU A 35 2.87 -4.21 -11.01
N GLU A 36 3.98 -4.08 -11.74
CA GLU A 36 5.19 -4.85 -11.47
C GLU A 36 5.80 -4.51 -10.11
N GLN A 37 5.90 -3.22 -9.78
CA GLN A 37 6.39 -2.78 -8.47
C GLN A 37 5.49 -3.26 -7.32
N GLU A 38 4.17 -3.22 -7.51
CA GLU A 38 3.20 -3.71 -6.52
C GLU A 38 3.38 -5.22 -6.28
N LEU A 39 3.52 -6.02 -7.34
CA LEU A 39 3.73 -7.46 -7.26
C LEU A 39 5.05 -7.83 -6.56
N GLN A 40 6.12 -7.08 -6.84
CA GLN A 40 7.42 -7.29 -6.18
C GLN A 40 7.30 -7.08 -4.67
N LEU A 41 6.60 -6.02 -4.24
CA LEU A 41 6.36 -5.75 -2.82
C LEU A 41 5.47 -6.81 -2.18
N ASP A 42 4.44 -7.30 -2.88
CA ASP A 42 3.58 -8.38 -2.38
C ASP A 42 4.38 -9.65 -2.14
N ASN A 43 5.25 -10.04 -3.07
CA ASN A 43 6.13 -11.18 -2.89
C ASN A 43 7.05 -11.02 -1.66
N MET A 44 7.55 -9.80 -1.40
CA MET A 44 8.35 -9.52 -0.20
C MET A 44 7.52 -9.69 1.08
N LEU A 45 6.31 -9.12 1.12
CA LEU A 45 5.45 -9.18 2.30
C LEU A 45 4.92 -10.60 2.57
N VAL A 46 4.71 -11.41 1.53
CA VAL A 46 4.35 -12.83 1.67
C VAL A 46 5.50 -13.63 2.28
N ARG A 47 6.75 -13.40 1.83
CA ARG A 47 7.92 -14.08 2.39
C ARG A 47 8.09 -13.80 3.88
N GLU A 48 7.80 -12.56 4.27
CA GLU A 48 7.87 -12.09 5.66
C GLU A 48 6.63 -12.40 6.48
N ASN A 49 5.65 -13.15 5.94
CA ASN A 49 4.43 -13.55 6.64
C ASN A 49 3.61 -12.35 7.15
N ILE A 50 3.57 -11.26 6.37
CA ILE A 50 2.69 -10.13 6.65
C ILE A 50 1.32 -10.37 6.01
N ILE A 51 1.24 -10.70 4.72
CA ILE A 51 -0.05 -10.79 4.00
C ILE A 51 -0.73 -12.16 4.18
N ASN A 52 0.06 -13.23 4.30
CA ASN A 52 -0.45 -14.59 4.41
C ASN A 52 0.04 -15.14 5.73
N GLY A 53 -0.84 -15.33 6.72
CA GLY A 53 -0.53 -15.77 8.09
C GLY A 53 0.15 -17.15 8.25
N ASN A 54 0.75 -17.67 7.18
CA ASN A 54 1.55 -18.88 7.17
C ASN A 54 3.03 -18.53 7.40
N PRO A 55 3.73 -19.22 8.33
CA PRO A 55 5.15 -19.01 8.57
C PRO A 55 5.98 -19.42 7.35
N SER A 56 6.16 -18.48 6.42
CA SER A 56 6.95 -18.69 5.20
C SER A 56 8.44 -18.45 5.47
N SER A 57 8.76 -17.49 6.34
CA SER A 57 10.14 -17.17 6.73
C SER A 57 10.76 -18.31 7.55
N GLU A 58 12.03 -18.60 7.28
CA GLU A 58 12.81 -19.60 8.04
C GLU A 58 12.88 -19.23 9.53
N TYR A 59 12.96 -17.93 9.85
CA TYR A 59 12.92 -17.43 11.22
C TYR A 59 11.56 -17.70 11.89
N ASP A 60 10.44 -17.45 11.20
CA ASP A 60 9.10 -17.71 11.74
C ASP A 60 8.88 -19.21 12.00
N LYS A 61 9.40 -20.08 11.13
CA LYS A 61 9.36 -21.54 11.31
C LYS A 61 10.16 -21.99 12.53
N ILE A 62 11.36 -21.41 12.71
CA ILE A 62 12.21 -21.68 13.88
C ILE A 62 11.52 -21.21 15.17
N CYS A 63 10.96 -20.00 15.19
CA CYS A 63 10.23 -19.49 16.35
C CYS A 63 8.96 -20.30 16.65
N ALA A 64 8.17 -20.68 15.63
CA ALA A 64 7.02 -21.55 15.80
C ALA A 64 7.42 -22.92 16.39
N ALA A 65 8.50 -23.52 15.88
CA ALA A 65 9.03 -24.78 16.41
C ALA A 65 9.50 -24.67 17.87
N LYS A 66 10.11 -23.54 18.26
CA LYS A 66 10.50 -23.24 19.66
C LYS A 66 9.28 -23.11 20.57
N ILE A 67 8.19 -22.51 20.10
CA ILE A 67 6.94 -22.35 20.87
C ILE A 67 6.22 -23.70 21.06
N THR A 68 6.22 -24.57 20.06
CA THR A 68 5.52 -25.87 20.12
C THR A 68 6.30 -26.96 20.86
N ASN A 69 7.64 -26.94 20.84
CA ASN A 69 8.46 -27.91 21.57
C ASN A 69 8.61 -27.50 23.05
N LYS A 70 7.57 -27.73 23.87
CA LYS A 70 7.66 -27.59 25.33
C LYS A 70 8.63 -28.59 25.99
N GLU A 71 9.01 -29.66 25.30
CA GLU A 71 9.86 -30.75 25.83
C GLU A 71 11.37 -30.49 25.72
N LYS A 72 11.80 -29.55 24.87
CA LYS A 72 13.19 -29.06 24.81
C LYS A 72 13.21 -27.58 25.15
N LYS A 73 13.90 -27.24 26.24
CA LYS A 73 13.99 -25.94 26.92
C LYS A 73 14.64 -24.82 26.08
N VAL A 74 14.30 -24.68 24.80
CA VAL A 74 14.75 -23.58 23.94
C VAL A 74 13.74 -22.45 24.07
N GLN A 75 13.87 -21.68 25.15
CA GLN A 75 13.08 -20.48 25.38
C GLN A 75 13.44 -19.42 24.32
N LEU A 76 12.45 -18.65 23.86
CA LEU A 76 12.74 -17.46 23.06
C LEU A 76 13.55 -16.48 23.91
N SER A 77 14.52 -15.81 23.30
CA SER A 77 15.16 -14.67 23.96
C SER A 77 14.14 -13.53 24.11
N GLN A 78 14.32 -12.67 25.11
CA GLN A 78 13.51 -11.45 25.25
C GLN A 78 13.50 -10.62 23.95
N ALA A 79 14.62 -10.60 23.22
CA ALA A 79 14.73 -9.92 21.93
C ALA A 79 13.91 -10.60 20.81
N ASP A 80 13.80 -11.93 20.84
CA ASP A 80 12.97 -12.68 19.89
C ASP A 80 11.47 -12.38 20.16
N GLU A 81 11.08 -12.32 21.44
CA GLU A 81 9.69 -11.98 21.82
C GLU A 81 9.31 -10.54 21.47
N GLU A 82 10.22 -9.58 21.68
CA GLU A 82 10.04 -8.18 21.29
C GLU A 82 9.94 -8.04 19.76
N TYR A 83 10.82 -8.69 19.00
CA TYR A 83 10.76 -8.71 17.54
C TYR A 83 9.42 -9.26 17.03
N LEU A 84 8.95 -10.39 17.58
CA LEU A 84 7.67 -10.98 17.16
C LEU A 84 6.48 -10.08 17.47
N ARG A 85 6.50 -9.42 18.64
CA ARG A 85 5.46 -8.45 19.03
C ARG A 85 5.43 -7.26 18.06
N ASP A 86 6.59 -6.66 17.79
CA ASP A 86 6.71 -5.52 16.88
C ASP A 86 6.29 -5.89 15.46
N LYS A 87 6.67 -7.09 14.99
CA LYS A 87 6.28 -7.64 13.69
C LYS A 87 4.76 -7.85 13.61
N GLN A 88 4.13 -8.37 14.66
CA GLN A 88 2.68 -8.54 14.72
C GLN A 88 1.96 -7.18 14.68
N GLN A 89 2.40 -6.20 15.46
CA GLN A 89 1.84 -4.85 15.44
C GLN A 89 1.96 -4.21 14.05
N LEU A 90 3.10 -4.38 13.38
CA LEU A 90 3.31 -3.89 12.02
C LEU A 90 2.35 -4.57 11.02
N SER A 91 2.11 -5.87 11.18
CA SER A 91 1.14 -6.62 10.36
C SER A 91 -0.28 -6.11 10.56
N ASP A 92 -0.72 -5.93 11.81
CA ASP A 92 -2.07 -5.41 12.12
C ASP A 92 -2.28 -4.01 11.53
N GLN A 93 -1.28 -3.13 11.66
CA GLN A 93 -1.32 -1.79 11.09
C GLN A 93 -1.39 -1.84 9.56
N PHE A 94 -0.59 -2.69 8.92
CA PHE A 94 -0.61 -2.88 7.47
C PHE A 94 -2.01 -3.28 6.98
N HIS A 95 -2.62 -4.32 7.56
CA HIS A 95 -3.94 -4.79 7.13
C HIS A 95 -5.02 -3.74 7.36
N LYS A 96 -4.99 -3.06 8.51
CA LYS A 96 -5.94 -1.97 8.81
C LYS A 96 -5.85 -0.87 7.77
N THR A 97 -4.64 -0.41 7.43
CA THR A 97 -4.44 0.65 6.45
C THR A 97 -4.80 0.19 5.04
N MET A 98 -4.48 -1.05 4.65
CA MET A 98 -4.89 -1.61 3.36
C MET A 98 -6.41 -1.67 3.21
N MET A 99 -7.11 -2.20 4.22
CA MET A 99 -8.56 -2.29 4.20
C MET A 99 -9.22 -0.91 4.05
N GLN A 100 -8.66 0.13 4.68
CA GLN A 100 -9.14 1.51 4.51
C GLN A 100 -8.91 2.05 3.09
N ILE A 101 -7.74 1.79 2.50
CA ILE A 101 -7.41 2.22 1.14
C ILE A 101 -8.33 1.52 0.13
N GLU A 102 -8.53 0.22 0.28
CA GLU A 102 -9.40 -0.59 -0.60
C GLU A 102 -10.87 -0.21 -0.47
N GLY A 103 -11.38 -0.04 0.76
CA GLY A 103 -12.75 0.42 0.99
C GLY A 103 -13.01 1.77 0.31
N ARG A 104 -12.09 2.73 0.46
CA ARG A 104 -12.21 4.04 -0.21
C ARG A 104 -12.08 3.93 -1.72
N ALA A 105 -11.24 3.03 -2.25
CA ALA A 105 -11.11 2.84 -3.70
C ALA A 105 -12.41 2.34 -4.33
N VAL A 106 -13.10 1.40 -3.66
CA VAL A 106 -14.40 0.88 -4.09
C VAL A 106 -15.47 1.97 -4.07
N GLU A 107 -15.52 2.79 -3.02
CA GLU A 107 -16.53 3.83 -2.84
C GLU A 107 -16.38 5.01 -3.82
N VAL A 108 -15.16 5.35 -4.23
CA VAL A 108 -14.93 6.59 -4.97
C VAL A 108 -15.41 6.53 -6.41
N SER A 109 -15.31 5.38 -7.09
CA SER A 109 -15.79 5.23 -8.47
C SER A 109 -17.30 5.55 -8.61
N PRO A 110 -18.22 4.97 -7.82
CA PRO A 110 -19.64 5.30 -7.89
C PRO A 110 -19.94 6.74 -7.45
N ILE A 111 -19.19 7.29 -6.49
CA ILE A 111 -19.31 8.71 -6.09
C ILE A 111 -18.97 9.62 -7.27
N ILE A 112 -17.85 9.39 -7.96
CA ILE A 112 -17.43 10.17 -9.13
C ILE A 112 -18.48 10.06 -10.24
N GLN A 113 -18.97 8.85 -10.53
CA GLN A 113 -20.00 8.63 -11.54
C GLN A 113 -21.30 9.40 -11.22
N SER A 114 -21.79 9.30 -9.99
CA SER A 114 -22.99 10.01 -9.54
C SER A 114 -22.85 11.53 -9.62
N LEU A 115 -21.69 12.06 -9.19
CA LEU A 115 -21.39 13.49 -9.27
C LEU A 115 -21.35 13.99 -10.72
N LEU A 116 -20.68 13.26 -11.61
CA LEU A 116 -20.56 13.66 -13.01
C LEU A 116 -21.88 13.53 -13.78
N GLN A 117 -22.72 12.56 -13.43
CA GLN A 117 -24.08 12.45 -13.97
C GLN A 117 -24.94 13.64 -13.57
N LYS A 118 -24.86 14.10 -12.30
CA LYS A 118 -25.52 15.32 -11.84
C LYS A 118 -24.98 16.57 -12.54
N HIS A 119 -23.66 16.66 -12.72
CA HIS A 119 -23.01 17.79 -13.39
C HIS A 119 -23.32 17.86 -14.89
N ARG A 120 -23.51 16.71 -15.55
CA ARG A 120 -23.91 16.62 -16.96
C ARG A 120 -25.24 17.33 -17.26
N MET A 121 -26.13 17.42 -16.28
CA MET A 121 -27.43 18.10 -16.42
C MET A 121 -27.28 19.63 -16.48
N VAL A 122 -26.14 20.17 -16.02
CA VAL A 122 -25.86 21.61 -16.00
C VAL A 122 -24.91 22.01 -17.13
N ARG A 123 -23.94 21.16 -17.48
CA ARG A 123 -23.00 21.38 -18.59
C ARG A 123 -22.59 20.05 -19.26
N PRO A 124 -22.47 19.99 -20.59
CA PRO A 124 -22.01 18.78 -21.26
C PRO A 124 -20.55 18.45 -20.87
N VAL A 125 -20.37 17.34 -20.16
CA VAL A 125 -19.07 16.72 -19.81
C VAL A 125 -18.83 15.54 -20.75
N ALA A 126 -17.69 15.46 -21.43
CA ALA A 126 -17.38 14.32 -22.29
C ALA A 126 -17.12 13.04 -21.51
N LEU A 127 -17.47 11.89 -22.10
CA LEU A 127 -17.26 10.57 -21.50
C LEU A 127 -15.78 10.31 -21.20
N ASN A 128 -14.89 10.74 -22.09
CA ASN A 128 -13.45 10.57 -21.95
C ASN A 128 -12.88 11.31 -20.73
N ASP A 129 -13.42 12.49 -20.39
CA ASP A 129 -13.02 13.22 -19.20
C ASP A 129 -13.50 12.53 -17.91
N MET A 130 -14.70 11.95 -17.94
CA MET A 130 -15.21 11.16 -16.80
C MET A 130 -14.35 9.92 -16.55
N GLN A 131 -13.99 9.21 -17.62
CA GLN A 131 -13.10 8.05 -17.55
C GLN A 131 -11.70 8.43 -17.07
N ALA A 132 -11.15 9.55 -17.55
CA ALA A 132 -9.85 10.05 -17.10
C ALA A 132 -9.85 10.42 -15.61
N MET A 133 -10.94 10.98 -15.08
CA MET A 133 -11.08 11.27 -13.65
C MET A 133 -11.07 10.01 -12.79
N ILE A 134 -11.86 9.00 -13.17
CA ILE A 134 -11.89 7.70 -12.47
C ILE A 134 -10.51 7.04 -12.54
N TRP A 135 -9.89 7.05 -13.73
CA TRP A 135 -8.55 6.51 -13.95
C TRP A 135 -7.48 7.18 -13.08
N ASN A 136 -7.46 8.51 -13.03
CA ASN A 136 -6.53 9.26 -12.19
C ASN A 136 -6.75 8.97 -10.70
N CYS A 137 -8.00 8.75 -10.29
CA CYS A 137 -8.30 8.39 -8.91
C CYS A 137 -7.77 7.00 -8.55
N ASN A 138 -8.05 6.00 -9.38
CA ASN A 138 -7.55 4.63 -9.18
C ASN A 138 -6.01 4.57 -9.20
N LYS A 139 -5.36 5.41 -10.01
CA LYS A 139 -3.90 5.57 -9.99
C LYS A 139 -3.39 6.07 -8.63
N LYS A 140 -4.07 7.04 -8.00
CA LYS A 140 -3.70 7.51 -6.66
C LYS A 140 -3.83 6.40 -5.62
N PHE A 141 -4.90 5.62 -5.66
CA PHE A 141 -5.06 4.46 -4.78
C PHE A 141 -3.98 3.40 -4.99
N THR A 142 -3.60 3.14 -6.24
CA THR A 142 -2.48 2.24 -6.56
C THR A 142 -1.16 2.73 -5.95
N ASN A 143 -0.86 4.01 -6.11
CA ASN A 143 0.34 4.60 -5.50
C ASN A 143 0.31 4.53 -3.96
N LEU A 144 -0.84 4.79 -3.34
CA LEU A 144 -0.98 4.66 -1.88
C LEU A 144 -0.76 3.22 -1.41
N ARG A 145 -1.27 2.21 -2.13
CA ARG A 145 -1.00 0.80 -1.82
C ARG A 145 0.50 0.49 -1.90
N ILE A 146 1.16 0.91 -2.98
CA ILE A 146 2.60 0.74 -3.17
C ILE A 146 3.39 1.41 -2.04
N GLU A 147 3.02 2.64 -1.66
CA GLU A 147 3.69 3.40 -0.62
C GLU A 147 3.62 2.69 0.74
N VAL A 148 2.42 2.25 1.14
CA VAL A 148 2.26 1.52 2.41
C VAL A 148 3.03 0.19 2.37
N LYS A 149 2.92 -0.59 1.28
CA LYS A 149 3.67 -1.85 1.12
C LYS A 149 5.18 -1.62 1.22
N MET A 150 5.69 -0.56 0.61
CA MET A 150 7.10 -0.17 0.66
C MET A 150 7.54 0.21 2.08
N GLN A 151 6.76 1.05 2.77
CA GLN A 151 7.03 1.45 4.16
C GLN A 151 7.04 0.23 5.10
N THR A 152 6.09 -0.71 4.93
CA THR A 152 6.06 -1.97 5.68
C THR A 152 7.31 -2.82 5.40
N CYS A 153 7.72 -2.97 4.13
CA CYS A 153 8.95 -3.69 3.80
C CYS A 153 10.20 -3.05 4.43
N GLN A 154 10.27 -1.71 4.47
CA GLN A 154 11.37 -0.99 5.12
C GLN A 154 11.36 -1.21 6.63
N ALA A 155 10.19 -1.15 7.27
CA ALA A 155 10.06 -1.40 8.70
C ALA A 155 10.51 -2.82 9.08
N ILE A 156 10.17 -3.84 8.28
CA ILE A 156 10.64 -5.23 8.51
C ILE A 156 12.17 -5.32 8.43
N LYS A 157 12.80 -4.64 7.45
CA LYS A 157 14.27 -4.60 7.36
C LYS A 157 14.89 -4.03 8.62
N VAL A 158 14.33 -2.94 9.14
CA VAL A 158 14.78 -2.35 10.41
C VAL A 158 14.60 -3.33 11.57
N LEU A 159 13.51 -4.09 11.63
CA LEU A 159 13.32 -5.14 12.64
C LEU A 159 14.38 -6.24 12.53
N HIS A 160 14.74 -6.68 11.32
CA HIS A 160 15.83 -7.65 11.12
C HIS A 160 17.19 -7.11 11.57
N GLU A 161 17.50 -5.86 11.24
CA GLU A 161 18.73 -5.21 11.68
C GLU A 161 18.80 -5.09 13.21
N LYS A 162 17.69 -4.73 13.86
CA LYS A 162 17.62 -4.68 15.34
C LYS A 162 17.88 -6.04 15.96
N LEU A 163 17.27 -7.10 15.42
CA LEU A 163 17.45 -8.47 15.89
C LEU A 163 18.91 -8.94 15.73
N ALA A 164 19.52 -8.68 14.57
CA ALA A 164 20.90 -9.04 14.29
C ALA A 164 21.94 -8.26 15.14
N ASN A 165 21.62 -7.04 15.55
CA ASN A 165 22.49 -6.21 16.40
C ASN A 165 22.44 -6.56 17.90
N HIS A 166 21.45 -7.34 18.33
CA HIS A 166 21.32 -7.77 19.73
C HIS A 166 22.49 -8.66 20.23
N PRO A 167 22.93 -9.71 19.51
CA PRO A 167 24.05 -10.55 19.96
C PRO A 167 25.41 -9.84 20.06
N LEU A 168 25.65 -8.79 19.25
CA LEU A 168 26.91 -8.04 19.26
C LEU A 168 27.09 -7.14 20.51
N LYS A 169 26.00 -6.74 21.15
CA LYS A 169 26.06 -5.92 22.38
C LYS A 169 26.29 -6.74 23.65
N GLU A 170 25.89 -8.01 23.69
CA GLU A 170 26.19 -8.89 24.83
C GLU A 170 27.67 -9.24 24.90
N THR A 171 28.30 -9.61 23.78
CA THR A 171 29.73 -9.94 23.73
C THR A 171 30.62 -8.73 24.04
N SER A 172 30.24 -7.54 23.58
CA SER A 172 30.95 -6.29 23.87
C SER A 172 30.90 -5.87 25.35
N LYS A 173 29.83 -6.23 26.07
CA LYS A 173 29.72 -6.01 27.53
C LYS A 173 30.54 -7.02 28.33
N PHE A 174 30.72 -8.23 27.82
CA PHE A 174 31.61 -9.23 28.43
C PHE A 174 33.09 -8.84 28.32
N LEU A 175 33.53 -8.35 27.15
CA LEU A 175 34.94 -7.97 26.94
C LEU A 175 35.35 -6.70 27.72
N LYS A 176 34.41 -5.80 28.04
CA LYS A 176 34.66 -4.63 28.90
C LYS A 176 34.67 -4.94 30.40
N ARG A 177 34.11 -6.09 30.83
CA ARG A 177 34.11 -6.52 32.25
C ARG A 177 35.34 -7.35 32.64
N SER A 178 36.08 -7.89 31.67
CA SER A 178 37.31 -8.65 31.90
C SER A 178 38.59 -7.80 31.94
N GLY A 179 38.49 -6.46 31.85
CA GLY A 179 39.63 -5.55 31.70
C GLY A 179 39.97 -4.67 32.90
N THR A 180 39.37 -4.89 34.07
CA THR A 180 39.67 -4.07 35.27
C THR A 180 39.72 -4.93 36.53
N ASN A 181 40.88 -5.56 36.76
CA ASN A 181 41.42 -5.88 38.08
C ASN A 181 42.79 -6.56 37.92
N ILE A 182 43.80 -5.77 37.59
CA ILE A 182 45.18 -6.02 38.01
C ILE A 182 45.76 -4.64 38.32
N GLU A 183 46.34 -4.53 39.53
CA GLU A 183 46.92 -3.36 40.23
C GLU A 183 45.98 -2.55 41.13
#